data_AF-P40009-F1
#
_entry.id   AF-P40009-F1
#
_cell.length_a   1.000
_cell.length_b   1.000
_cell.length_c   1.000
_cell.angle_alpha   90.00
_cell.angle_beta   90.00
_cell.angle_gamma   90.00
#
_symmetry.space_group_name_H-M   'P 1'
#
loop_
_entity.id
_entity.type
_entity.pdbx_description
1 polymer ?
#
loop_
_entity_poly.entity_id
_entity_poly.type
_entity_poly.pdbx_seq_one_letter_code
_entity_poly.pdbx_strand_id
1 'polypeptide(L)'
;MLIENTNDRFGIVIDAGSSGSRIHVFKWQDTESLLHATNQDSQSILQSVPHIHQEKDWTFKLNPGLSSFEKKPQDAYKSHIKPLLDFAKNIIPESHWSSCPVFIQATAGMRLLPQDIQSSILDGLCQGLKHPAEFLVEDCSAQIQVIDGETEGLYGWLGLNYLYGHFNDYNPEVSDHFTFGFMDMGGASTQIAFAPHDSGEIARHRDDIATIFLRSVNGDLQKWDVFVSTWLGFGANQARRRYLAQLINTLPENTNDYENDDFSTRNLNDPCMPRGSSTDFEFKDTIFHIAGSGNYEQCTKSIYPLLLKNMPCDDEPCLFNGVHAPRIDFANDKFIGTSEYWYTANDVFKLGGEYNFDKFSKSLREFCNSNWTQILANSDKGVYNSIPENFLKDACFKGNWVLNILHEGFDMPRIDVDAENVNDRPLFQSVEKVEERELSWTLGRILLYASGSILAGNDDFMVGIAPSERRTKLTGKKFIPGKLLESDQLRKQSSSLSNKGFLMWFAIICCIFYLIFHRSHIIRRRFSGLYNITKDFKTGIRRRLKFLRRSDPFSRLEEGELGTDVDGFKDVYRMKSSSMFDLGKSSATMQREHEPQRTASQSANLAPSNLRPAFSMADFSKFKDSRLYD
;
A
#
# COMPACT_ATOMS: atom_id res chain seq x y z
N MET A 1 -14.45 19.25 -31.18
CA MET A 1 -14.85 17.92 -31.68
C MET A 1 -13.57 17.12 -31.75
N LEU A 2 -13.26 16.33 -30.72
CA LEU A 2 -12.15 15.39 -30.79
C LEU A 2 -12.49 14.43 -31.94
N ILE A 3 -11.60 14.27 -32.90
CA ILE A 3 -11.79 13.30 -33.99
C ILE A 3 -11.82 11.93 -33.30
N GLU A 4 -12.99 11.32 -33.20
CA GLU A 4 -13.15 9.98 -32.61
C GLU A 4 -12.43 8.97 -33.48
N ASN A 5 -11.34 8.41 -32.96
CA ASN A 5 -10.61 7.33 -33.59
C ASN A 5 -11.21 6.00 -33.11
N THR A 6 -11.77 5.21 -34.03
CA THR A 6 -12.32 3.88 -33.71
C THR A 6 -11.26 2.89 -33.24
N ASN A 7 -9.98 3.19 -33.49
CA ASN A 7 -8.86 2.37 -33.05
C ASN A 7 -8.38 2.74 -31.64
N ASP A 8 -9.01 3.69 -30.95
CA ASP A 8 -8.66 3.96 -29.55
C ASP A 8 -9.34 2.94 -28.63
N ARG A 9 -8.62 2.53 -27.60
CA ARG A 9 -9.10 1.69 -26.50
C ARG A 9 -9.02 2.49 -25.22
N PHE A 10 -9.99 2.28 -24.33
CA PHE A 10 -10.07 2.96 -23.05
C PHE A 10 -10.14 1.95 -21.92
N GLY A 11 -9.67 2.31 -20.74
CA GLY A 11 -9.81 1.50 -19.55
C GLY A 11 -9.90 2.35 -18.29
N ILE A 12 -10.67 1.85 -17.32
CA ILE A 12 -10.88 2.50 -16.04
C ILE A 12 -10.26 1.67 -14.94
N VAL A 13 -9.45 2.29 -14.09
CA VAL A 13 -9.01 1.71 -12.83
C VAL A 13 -9.44 2.62 -11.69
N ILE A 14 -10.19 2.08 -10.74
CA ILE A 14 -10.57 2.74 -9.49
C ILE A 14 -9.71 2.13 -8.38
N ASP A 15 -8.78 2.94 -7.87
CA ASP A 15 -8.08 2.67 -6.63
C ASP A 15 -9.05 2.95 -5.47
N ALA A 16 -9.55 1.89 -4.82
CA ALA A 16 -10.38 2.00 -3.64
C ALA A 16 -9.53 1.97 -2.36
N GLY A 17 -8.78 3.05 -2.17
CA GLY A 17 -8.00 3.33 -0.97
C GLY A 17 -8.87 3.65 0.26
N SER A 18 -8.18 3.78 1.40
CA SER A 18 -8.76 3.99 2.74
C SER A 18 -9.30 5.39 3.01
N SER A 19 -8.54 6.43 2.63
CA SER A 19 -8.96 7.84 2.76
C SER A 19 -9.99 8.23 1.70
N GLY A 20 -9.92 7.60 0.53
CA GLY A 20 -10.80 7.90 -0.59
C GLY A 20 -10.57 6.94 -1.74
N SER A 21 -11.51 6.93 -2.66
CA SER A 21 -11.39 6.18 -3.92
C SER A 21 -11.08 7.13 -5.06
N ARG A 22 -10.09 6.78 -5.88
CA ARG A 22 -9.63 7.58 -7.01
C ARG A 22 -9.83 6.82 -8.31
N ILE A 23 -10.53 7.44 -9.25
CA ILE A 23 -10.67 6.91 -10.61
C ILE A 23 -9.53 7.40 -11.49
N HIS A 24 -9.04 6.53 -12.36
CA HIS A 24 -8.07 6.80 -13.40
C HIS A 24 -8.65 6.30 -14.73
N VAL A 25 -8.74 7.20 -15.71
CA VAL A 25 -9.11 6.86 -17.09
C VAL A 25 -7.83 6.82 -17.93
N PHE A 26 -7.65 5.73 -18.66
CA PHE A 26 -6.51 5.51 -19.54
C PHE A 26 -6.98 5.29 -20.97
N LYS A 27 -6.11 5.63 -21.92
CA LYS A 27 -6.32 5.42 -23.35
C LYS A 27 -5.08 4.81 -24.00
N TRP A 28 -5.24 3.92 -24.95
CA TRP A 28 -4.16 3.41 -25.80
C TRP A 28 -4.71 3.08 -27.19
N GLN A 29 -3.84 2.87 -28.17
CA GLN A 29 -4.26 2.47 -29.51
C GLN A 29 -4.43 0.94 -29.59
N ASP A 30 -5.38 0.51 -30.41
CA ASP A 30 -5.56 -0.89 -30.76
C ASP A 30 -4.32 -1.42 -31.47
N THR A 31 -3.73 -2.46 -30.91
CA THR A 31 -2.46 -3.03 -31.36
C THR A 31 -2.57 -3.71 -32.73
N GLU A 32 -3.75 -4.22 -33.12
CA GLU A 32 -3.93 -4.75 -34.48
C GLU A 32 -3.71 -3.68 -35.55
N SER A 33 -4.13 -2.45 -35.27
CA SER A 33 -3.94 -1.33 -36.19
C SER A 33 -2.46 -0.92 -36.35
N LEU A 34 -1.63 -1.23 -35.35
CA LEU A 34 -0.20 -0.92 -35.33
C LEU A 34 0.64 -1.95 -36.11
N LEU A 35 0.22 -3.23 -36.15
CA LEU A 35 0.92 -4.29 -36.87
C LEU A 35 1.01 -4.04 -38.39
N HIS A 36 0.05 -3.31 -38.95
CA HIS A 36 -0.01 -3.00 -40.38
C HIS A 36 0.66 -1.66 -40.75
N ALA A 37 1.23 -0.93 -39.79
CA ALA A 37 1.93 0.31 -40.05
C ALA A 37 3.31 0.04 -40.68
N THR A 38 3.55 0.55 -41.89
CA THR A 38 4.75 0.26 -42.70
C THR A 38 5.92 1.25 -42.53
N ASN A 39 5.89 2.13 -41.51
CA ASN A 39 6.88 3.21 -41.37
C ASN A 39 8.06 2.78 -40.49
N GLN A 40 9.24 3.39 -40.62
CA GLN A 40 10.40 3.07 -39.77
C GLN A 40 10.15 3.37 -38.28
N ASP A 41 9.40 4.44 -37.97
CA ASP A 41 8.92 4.72 -36.60
C ASP A 41 8.03 3.59 -36.03
N SER A 42 7.53 2.70 -36.89
CA SER A 42 6.76 1.54 -36.46
C SER A 42 7.65 0.49 -35.78
N GLN A 43 8.96 0.41 -36.04
CA GLN A 43 9.77 -0.68 -35.47
C GLN A 43 9.95 -0.58 -33.95
N SER A 44 10.23 0.61 -33.41
CA SER A 44 10.35 0.81 -31.96
C SER A 44 9.02 0.61 -31.24
N ILE A 45 7.91 1.06 -31.84
CA ILE A 45 6.55 0.81 -31.34
C ILE A 45 6.21 -0.68 -31.38
N LEU A 46 6.64 -1.41 -32.41
CA LEU A 46 6.42 -2.84 -32.52
C LEU A 46 7.19 -3.62 -31.43
N GLN A 47 8.36 -3.15 -31.01
CA GLN A 47 9.18 -3.75 -29.96
C GLN A 47 8.86 -3.23 -28.55
N SER A 48 7.87 -2.34 -28.39
CA SER A 48 7.41 -1.85 -27.10
C SER A 48 6.13 -2.52 -26.62
N VAL A 49 5.81 -2.34 -25.35
CA VAL A 49 4.46 -2.58 -24.81
C VAL A 49 3.50 -1.47 -25.25
N PRO A 50 2.16 -1.68 -25.21
CA PRO A 50 1.21 -0.67 -25.64
C PRO A 50 1.41 0.68 -24.93
N HIS A 51 1.47 1.75 -25.73
CA HIS A 51 1.59 3.11 -25.20
C HIS A 51 0.27 3.57 -24.56
N ILE A 52 0.24 3.49 -23.23
CA ILE A 52 -0.82 4.01 -22.37
C ILE A 52 -0.66 5.51 -22.17
N HIS A 53 -1.71 6.24 -22.48
CA HIS A 53 -1.88 7.67 -22.31
C HIS A 53 -2.90 7.99 -21.20
N GLN A 54 -2.62 9.02 -20.41
CA GLN A 54 -3.53 9.58 -19.41
C GLN A 54 -3.28 11.09 -19.28
N GLU A 55 -4.33 11.89 -19.40
CA GLU A 55 -4.25 13.32 -19.12
C GLU A 55 -4.31 13.62 -17.62
N LYS A 56 -3.75 14.77 -17.22
CA LYS A 56 -3.70 15.20 -15.81
C LYS A 56 -5.09 15.35 -15.16
N ASP A 57 -6.10 15.69 -15.95
CA ASP A 57 -7.49 15.84 -15.49
C ASP A 57 -8.35 14.60 -15.69
N TRP A 58 -7.76 13.47 -16.13
CA TRP A 58 -8.45 12.18 -16.26
C TRP A 58 -8.42 11.35 -14.98
N THR A 59 -8.36 12.04 -13.85
CA THR A 59 -8.44 11.43 -12.53
C THR A 59 -9.29 12.27 -11.59
N PHE A 60 -10.01 11.59 -10.69
CA PHE A 60 -10.87 12.23 -9.70
C PHE A 60 -10.95 11.39 -8.43
N LYS A 61 -10.85 12.04 -7.26
CA LYS A 61 -10.91 11.38 -5.94
C LYS A 61 -12.19 11.76 -5.20
N LEU A 62 -12.84 10.77 -4.60
CA LEU A 62 -13.94 10.92 -3.66
C LEU A 62 -13.54 10.42 -2.28
N ASN A 63 -13.91 11.19 -1.26
CA ASN A 63 -13.77 10.82 0.16
C ASN A 63 -15.17 10.64 0.78
N PRO A 64 -15.32 9.79 1.81
CA PRO A 64 -14.31 8.90 2.41
C PRO A 64 -13.98 7.69 1.52
N GLY A 65 -13.07 6.81 1.96
CA GLY A 65 -12.76 5.56 1.24
C GLY A 65 -13.90 4.55 1.22
N LEU A 66 -13.74 3.51 0.40
CA LEU A 66 -14.77 2.48 0.18
C LEU A 66 -15.12 1.70 1.47
N SER A 67 -14.18 1.57 2.41
CA SER A 67 -14.39 0.88 3.69
C SER A 67 -15.41 1.57 4.60
N SER A 68 -15.65 2.87 4.43
CA SER A 68 -16.67 3.63 5.17
C SER A 68 -18.11 3.09 4.97
N PHE A 69 -18.32 2.29 3.92
CA PHE A 69 -19.58 1.62 3.63
C PHE A 69 -19.75 0.29 4.38
N GLU A 70 -18.86 -0.07 5.33
CA GLU A 70 -18.97 -1.23 6.21
C GLU A 70 -20.40 -1.44 6.73
N LYS A 71 -21.02 -0.37 7.23
CA LYS A 71 -22.36 -0.41 7.84
C LYS A 71 -23.50 -0.36 6.80
N LYS A 72 -23.21 0.05 5.57
CA LYS A 72 -24.19 0.17 4.48
C LYS A 72 -23.60 -0.27 3.13
N PRO A 73 -23.24 -1.57 2.96
CA PRO A 73 -22.59 -2.03 1.74
C PRO A 73 -23.39 -1.78 0.46
N GLN A 74 -24.72 -1.80 0.55
CA GLN A 74 -25.63 -1.60 -0.59
C GLN A 74 -25.59 -0.17 -1.15
N ASP A 75 -25.17 0.82 -0.36
CA ASP A 75 -25.07 2.21 -0.79
C ASP A 75 -23.75 2.48 -1.53
N ALA A 76 -22.74 1.61 -1.38
CA ALA A 76 -21.39 1.82 -1.90
C ALA A 76 -21.37 2.07 -3.42
N TYR A 77 -22.17 1.34 -4.20
CA TYR A 77 -22.23 1.58 -5.63
C TYR A 77 -22.84 2.95 -5.94
N LYS A 78 -24.07 3.19 -5.48
CA LYS A 78 -24.85 4.38 -5.87
C LYS A 78 -24.23 5.68 -5.34
N SER A 79 -23.70 5.66 -4.13
CA SER A 79 -23.19 6.85 -3.43
C SER A 79 -21.71 7.11 -3.64
N HIS A 80 -20.93 6.11 -4.11
CA HIS A 80 -19.47 6.23 -4.16
C HIS A 80 -18.88 5.90 -5.54
N ILE A 81 -19.16 4.71 -6.06
CA ILE A 81 -18.59 4.27 -7.34
C ILE A 81 -19.27 4.93 -8.54
N LYS A 82 -20.61 5.03 -8.54
CA LYS A 82 -21.35 5.60 -9.66
C LYS A 82 -20.91 7.05 -9.99
N PRO A 83 -20.73 7.96 -9.03
CA PRO A 83 -20.22 9.30 -9.33
C PRO A 83 -18.82 9.31 -9.97
N LEU A 84 -17.95 8.35 -9.64
CA LEU A 84 -16.65 8.19 -10.31
C LEU A 84 -16.83 7.75 -11.77
N LEU A 85 -17.72 6.78 -12.03
CA LEU A 85 -18.03 6.33 -13.38
C LEU A 85 -18.68 7.43 -14.23
N ASP A 86 -19.57 8.23 -13.63
CA ASP A 86 -20.18 9.39 -14.30
C ASP A 86 -19.12 10.45 -14.65
N PHE A 87 -18.08 10.61 -13.84
CA PHE A 87 -16.92 11.41 -14.21
C PHE A 87 -16.19 10.86 -15.45
N ALA A 88 -15.95 9.55 -15.50
CA ALA A 88 -15.30 8.91 -16.66
C ALA A 88 -16.10 9.06 -17.96
N LYS A 89 -17.44 9.05 -17.90
CA LYS A 89 -18.30 9.28 -19.09
C LYS A 89 -18.12 10.66 -19.73
N ASN A 90 -17.66 11.65 -18.97
CA ASN A 90 -17.35 12.98 -19.54
C ASN A 90 -16.03 13.00 -20.30
N ILE A 91 -15.20 11.95 -20.16
CA ILE A 91 -13.89 11.80 -20.80
C ILE A 91 -13.97 10.81 -21.97
N ILE A 92 -14.63 9.68 -21.75
CA ILE A 92 -14.69 8.56 -22.70
C ILE A 92 -15.86 8.79 -23.65
N PRO A 93 -15.66 8.76 -24.99
CA PRO A 93 -16.75 8.83 -25.96
C PRO A 93 -17.77 7.70 -25.78
N GLU A 94 -19.05 8.00 -26.00
CA GLU A 94 -20.16 7.05 -25.80
C GLU A 94 -20.00 5.75 -26.60
N SER A 95 -19.42 5.85 -27.81
CA SER A 95 -19.10 4.72 -28.68
C SER A 95 -18.15 3.68 -28.06
N HIS A 96 -17.41 4.05 -27.01
CA HIS A 96 -16.42 3.21 -26.34
C HIS A 96 -16.87 2.70 -24.95
N TRP A 97 -18.03 3.12 -24.44
CA TRP A 97 -18.46 2.75 -23.09
C TRP A 97 -18.58 1.24 -22.92
N SER A 98 -19.27 0.56 -23.84
CA SER A 98 -19.52 -0.89 -23.76
C SER A 98 -18.26 -1.76 -23.89
N SER A 99 -17.17 -1.24 -24.45
CA SER A 99 -15.89 -1.94 -24.62
C SER A 99 -14.83 -1.53 -23.60
N CYS A 100 -15.09 -0.52 -22.77
CA CYS A 100 -14.15 -0.02 -21.79
C CYS A 100 -14.25 -0.83 -20.47
N PRO A 101 -13.23 -1.63 -20.11
CA PRO A 101 -13.21 -2.37 -18.86
C PRO A 101 -13.11 -1.45 -17.64
N VAL A 102 -13.81 -1.83 -16.59
CA VAL A 102 -13.69 -1.21 -15.26
C VAL A 102 -13.01 -2.19 -14.31
N PHE A 103 -11.93 -1.75 -13.68
CA PHE A 103 -11.29 -2.43 -12.56
C PHE A 103 -11.50 -1.62 -11.29
N ILE A 104 -12.11 -2.20 -10.27
CA ILE A 104 -12.22 -1.63 -8.93
C ILE A 104 -11.36 -2.48 -8.00
N GLN A 105 -10.20 -1.99 -7.64
CA GLN A 105 -9.25 -2.72 -6.81
C GLN A 105 -9.06 -1.97 -5.50
N ALA A 106 -9.49 -2.61 -4.41
CA ALA A 106 -9.39 -2.04 -3.08
C ALA A 106 -8.11 -2.47 -2.38
N THR A 107 -7.55 -1.55 -1.60
CA THR A 107 -6.24 -1.72 -0.92
C THR A 107 -6.44 -1.76 0.60
N ALA A 108 -5.54 -1.15 1.38
CA ALA A 108 -5.43 -1.30 2.83
C ALA A 108 -6.75 -1.15 3.60
N GLY A 109 -7.54 -0.11 3.33
CA GLY A 109 -8.77 0.16 4.08
C GLY A 109 -9.79 -0.98 4.02
N MET A 110 -9.91 -1.67 2.88
CA MET A 110 -10.79 -2.83 2.76
C MET A 110 -10.16 -4.11 3.34
N ARG A 111 -8.82 -4.26 3.29
CA ARG A 111 -8.10 -5.42 3.88
C ARG A 111 -8.30 -5.52 5.40
N LEU A 112 -8.57 -4.39 6.06
CA LEU A 112 -8.81 -4.32 7.51
C LEU A 112 -10.22 -4.74 7.93
N LEU A 113 -11.18 -4.80 7.00
CA LEU A 113 -12.55 -5.19 7.31
C LEU A 113 -12.69 -6.71 7.42
N PRO A 114 -13.65 -7.22 8.22
CA PRO A 114 -14.05 -8.63 8.18
C PRO A 114 -14.46 -9.10 6.78
N GLN A 115 -14.13 -10.36 6.44
CA GLN A 115 -14.32 -10.91 5.09
C GLN A 115 -15.78 -10.90 4.61
N ASP A 116 -16.75 -11.09 5.51
CA ASP A 116 -18.17 -11.05 5.20
C ASP A 116 -18.64 -9.64 4.78
N ILE A 117 -18.08 -8.61 5.43
CA ILE A 117 -18.35 -7.20 5.10
C ILE A 117 -17.70 -6.86 3.77
N GLN A 118 -16.43 -7.23 3.56
CA GLN A 118 -15.75 -7.03 2.28
C GLN A 118 -16.58 -7.62 1.13
N SER A 119 -17.00 -8.88 1.27
CA SER A 119 -17.79 -9.58 0.26
C SER A 119 -19.12 -8.87 -0.01
N SER A 120 -19.83 -8.44 1.05
CA SER A 120 -21.09 -7.71 0.88
C SER A 120 -20.94 -6.38 0.13
N ILE A 121 -19.81 -5.68 0.28
CA ILE A 121 -19.53 -4.44 -0.46
C ILE A 121 -19.25 -4.79 -1.93
N LEU A 122 -18.31 -5.71 -2.19
CA LEU A 122 -17.93 -6.10 -3.55
C LEU A 122 -19.11 -6.66 -4.36
N ASP A 123 -19.96 -7.48 -3.73
CA ASP A 123 -21.17 -8.01 -4.36
C ASP A 123 -22.15 -6.89 -4.75
N GLY A 124 -22.32 -5.89 -3.86
CA GLY A 124 -23.14 -4.71 -4.14
C GLY A 124 -22.60 -3.89 -5.31
N LEU A 125 -21.27 -3.75 -5.41
CA LEU A 125 -20.61 -3.09 -6.55
C LEU A 125 -20.82 -3.88 -7.85
N CYS A 126 -20.64 -5.20 -7.83
CA CYS A 126 -20.85 -6.06 -8.99
C CYS A 126 -22.30 -5.98 -9.51
N GLN A 127 -23.29 -6.05 -8.62
CA GLN A 127 -24.69 -5.92 -9.00
C GLN A 127 -25.00 -4.54 -9.60
N GLY A 128 -24.48 -3.48 -8.99
CA GLY A 128 -24.66 -2.12 -9.47
C GLY A 128 -24.05 -1.88 -10.86
N LEU A 129 -22.87 -2.45 -11.12
CA LEU A 129 -22.16 -2.34 -12.40
C LEU A 129 -22.81 -3.15 -13.52
N LYS A 130 -23.46 -4.28 -13.23
CA LYS A 130 -24.09 -5.13 -14.25
C LYS A 130 -25.51 -4.69 -14.61
N HIS A 131 -26.17 -3.84 -13.82
CA HIS A 131 -27.59 -3.53 -13.98
C HIS A 131 -27.92 -2.01 -13.82
N PRO A 132 -27.93 -1.23 -14.92
CA PRO A 132 -27.55 -1.59 -16.29
C PRO A 132 -26.03 -1.61 -16.48
N ALA A 133 -25.53 -2.49 -17.37
CA ALA A 133 -24.14 -2.50 -17.77
C ALA A 133 -23.86 -1.33 -18.72
N GLU A 134 -23.20 -0.30 -18.21
CA GLU A 134 -22.77 0.86 -18.99
C GLU A 134 -21.33 0.69 -19.50
N PHE A 135 -20.48 0.03 -18.70
CA PHE A 135 -19.11 -0.30 -19.01
C PHE A 135 -18.87 -1.82 -19.04
N LEU A 136 -17.74 -2.26 -19.56
CA LEU A 136 -17.40 -3.68 -19.67
C LEU A 136 -17.06 -4.30 -18.30
N VAL A 137 -17.96 -5.15 -17.80
CA VAL A 137 -17.78 -5.94 -16.57
C VAL A 137 -18.25 -7.37 -16.80
N GLU A 138 -17.33 -8.24 -17.20
CA GLU A 138 -17.62 -9.65 -17.50
C GLU A 138 -17.41 -10.51 -16.24
N ASP A 139 -16.22 -10.44 -15.68
CA ASP A 139 -15.79 -11.19 -14.49
C ASP A 139 -15.61 -10.25 -13.30
N CYS A 140 -16.66 -10.15 -12.48
CA CYS A 140 -16.61 -9.36 -11.25
C CYS A 140 -15.51 -9.83 -10.29
N SER A 141 -15.17 -11.12 -10.26
CA SER A 141 -14.15 -11.61 -9.32
C SER A 141 -12.74 -11.16 -9.70
N ALA A 142 -12.46 -11.02 -11.00
CA ALA A 142 -11.21 -10.47 -11.50
C ALA A 142 -11.19 -8.93 -11.51
N GLN A 143 -12.36 -8.31 -11.73
CA GLN A 143 -12.48 -6.86 -11.91
C GLN A 143 -12.75 -6.09 -10.61
N ILE A 144 -13.40 -6.70 -9.63
CA ILE A 144 -13.88 -6.05 -8.40
C ILE A 144 -13.38 -6.87 -7.21
N GLN A 145 -12.22 -6.50 -6.68
CA GLN A 145 -11.53 -7.31 -5.66
C GLN A 145 -10.75 -6.46 -4.67
N VAL A 146 -10.48 -7.03 -3.49
CA VAL A 146 -9.44 -6.52 -2.60
C VAL A 146 -8.13 -7.15 -3.06
N ILE A 147 -7.22 -6.35 -3.61
CA ILE A 147 -5.90 -6.86 -4.01
C ILE A 147 -5.01 -6.96 -2.77
N ASP A 148 -4.09 -7.92 -2.72
CA ASP A 148 -3.08 -7.99 -1.66
C ASP A 148 -1.93 -6.98 -1.92
N GLY A 149 -1.13 -6.72 -0.89
CA GLY A 149 -0.06 -5.72 -0.96
C GLY A 149 1.07 -6.10 -1.93
N GLU A 150 1.24 -7.38 -2.25
CA GLU A 150 2.21 -7.82 -3.26
C GLU A 150 1.72 -7.55 -4.67
N THR A 151 0.45 -7.83 -4.97
CA THR A 151 -0.16 -7.48 -6.26
C THR A 151 -0.08 -5.98 -6.48
N GLU A 152 -0.37 -5.18 -5.45
CA GLU A 152 -0.18 -3.73 -5.45
C GLU A 152 1.28 -3.35 -5.75
N GLY A 153 2.26 -3.99 -5.10
CA GLY A 153 3.68 -3.78 -5.35
C GLY A 153 4.14 -4.16 -6.77
N LEU A 154 3.67 -5.28 -7.32
CA LEU A 154 3.97 -5.72 -8.69
C LEU A 154 3.35 -4.77 -9.72
N TYR A 155 2.13 -4.29 -9.48
CA TYR A 155 1.52 -3.25 -10.30
C TYR A 155 2.27 -1.92 -10.19
N GLY A 156 2.77 -1.55 -9.02
CA GLY A 156 3.66 -0.40 -8.84
C GLY A 156 4.95 -0.53 -9.66
N TRP A 157 5.60 -1.70 -9.60
CA TRP A 157 6.81 -2.01 -10.38
C TRP A 157 6.56 -1.96 -11.89
N LEU A 158 5.42 -2.49 -12.35
CA LEU A 158 4.99 -2.36 -13.75
C LEU A 158 4.79 -0.90 -14.15
N GLY A 159 4.08 -0.11 -13.33
CA GLY A 159 3.87 1.32 -13.59
C GLY A 159 5.19 2.09 -13.69
N LEU A 160 6.11 1.84 -12.76
CA LEU A 160 7.43 2.45 -12.72
C LEU A 160 8.24 2.16 -13.98
N ASN A 161 8.46 0.88 -14.29
CA ASN A 161 9.33 0.48 -15.38
C ASN A 161 8.74 0.81 -16.76
N TYR A 162 7.42 0.89 -16.86
CA TYR A 162 6.76 1.42 -18.04
C TYR A 162 7.03 2.92 -18.23
N LEU A 163 6.96 3.73 -17.16
CA LEU A 163 7.24 5.17 -17.25
C LEU A 163 8.69 5.46 -17.65
N TYR A 164 9.64 4.62 -17.23
CA TYR A 164 11.04 4.72 -17.64
C TYR A 164 11.36 3.99 -18.96
N GLY A 165 10.37 3.38 -19.62
CA GLY A 165 10.54 2.73 -20.91
C GLY A 165 11.35 1.42 -20.89
N HIS A 166 11.52 0.79 -19.72
CA HIS A 166 12.31 -0.44 -19.56
C HIS A 166 11.66 -1.71 -20.15
N PHE A 167 10.40 -1.61 -20.60
CA PHE A 167 9.74 -2.66 -21.37
C PHE A 167 9.83 -2.44 -22.89
N ASN A 168 10.50 -1.38 -23.34
CA ASN A 168 10.73 -1.13 -24.76
C ASN A 168 12.01 -1.83 -25.21
N ASP A 169 12.11 -2.09 -26.52
CA ASP A 169 13.30 -2.72 -27.13
C ASP A 169 13.69 -4.05 -26.47
N TYR A 170 12.71 -4.77 -25.93
CA TYR A 170 12.94 -6.05 -25.27
C TYR A 170 13.42 -7.08 -26.29
N ASN A 171 14.65 -7.56 -26.10
CA ASN A 171 15.22 -8.67 -26.87
C ASN A 171 15.13 -9.99 -26.07
N PRO A 172 14.33 -10.98 -26.50
CA PRO A 172 14.24 -12.29 -25.84
C PRO A 172 15.55 -13.09 -25.79
N GLU A 173 16.53 -12.74 -26.63
CA GLU A 173 17.85 -13.39 -26.67
C GLU A 173 18.82 -12.84 -25.58
N VAL A 174 18.48 -11.70 -24.98
CA VAL A 174 19.25 -11.07 -23.89
C VAL A 174 18.59 -11.46 -22.57
N SER A 175 19.40 -11.89 -21.59
CA SER A 175 18.88 -12.24 -20.25
C SER A 175 18.94 -11.09 -19.24
N ASP A 176 19.69 -10.03 -19.55
CA ASP A 176 19.95 -8.91 -18.63
C ASP A 176 19.31 -7.63 -19.16
N HIS A 177 18.02 -7.47 -18.90
CA HIS A 177 17.31 -6.21 -19.13
C HIS A 177 17.20 -5.45 -17.82
N PHE A 178 17.78 -4.25 -17.80
CA PHE A 178 17.72 -3.39 -16.63
C PHE A 178 16.29 -2.92 -16.35
N THR A 179 15.88 -2.99 -15.09
CA THR A 179 14.66 -2.39 -14.55
C THR A 179 14.98 -1.75 -13.20
N PHE A 180 14.22 -0.72 -12.82
CA PHE A 180 14.25 -0.20 -11.47
C PHE A 180 13.46 -1.09 -10.52
N GLY A 181 13.98 -1.27 -9.31
CA GLY A 181 13.20 -1.68 -8.17
C GLY A 181 12.23 -0.58 -7.75
N PHE A 182 11.05 -0.98 -7.32
CA PHE A 182 9.97 -0.13 -6.85
C PHE A 182 9.86 -0.24 -5.32
N MET A 183 9.83 0.91 -4.66
CA MET A 183 9.52 1.02 -3.23
C MET A 183 8.32 1.93 -3.03
N ASP A 184 7.33 1.46 -2.28
CA ASP A 184 6.19 2.29 -1.87
C ASP A 184 6.09 2.30 -0.35
N MET A 185 5.87 3.48 0.21
CA MET A 185 5.56 3.62 1.62
C MET A 185 4.31 4.47 1.74
N GLY A 186 3.18 3.80 1.93
CA GLY A 186 1.91 4.45 2.22
C GLY A 186 1.74 4.75 3.72
N GLY A 187 0.54 5.14 4.11
CA GLY A 187 0.18 5.33 5.51
C GLY A 187 0.09 4.01 6.30
N ALA A 188 -0.36 2.92 5.64
CA ALA A 188 -0.66 1.65 6.31
C ALA A 188 0.41 0.55 6.11
N SER A 189 1.03 0.50 4.94
CA SER A 189 1.98 -0.55 4.57
C SER A 189 3.16 0.04 3.79
N THR A 190 4.22 -0.74 3.68
CA THR A 190 5.31 -0.50 2.71
C THR A 190 5.51 -1.73 1.84
N GLN A 191 5.96 -1.52 0.62
CA GLN A 191 6.19 -2.53 -0.41
C GLN A 191 7.58 -2.36 -1.01
N ILE A 192 8.16 -3.49 -1.40
CA ILE A 192 9.34 -3.55 -2.27
C ILE A 192 9.04 -4.53 -3.39
N ALA A 193 9.42 -4.19 -4.62
CA ALA A 193 9.36 -5.09 -5.77
C ALA A 193 10.55 -4.82 -6.70
N PHE A 194 11.30 -5.84 -7.08
CA PHE A 194 12.43 -5.67 -8.00
C PHE A 194 12.74 -6.99 -8.73
N ALA A 195 13.36 -6.88 -9.90
CA ALA A 195 13.93 -8.02 -10.59
C ALA A 195 15.40 -8.15 -10.16
N PRO A 196 15.79 -9.17 -9.37
CA PRO A 196 17.17 -9.31 -8.92
C PRO A 196 18.12 -9.42 -10.12
N HIS A 197 19.19 -8.62 -10.16
CA HIS A 197 20.18 -8.72 -11.23
C HIS A 197 20.96 -10.04 -11.18
N ASP A 198 21.26 -10.55 -9.98
CA ASP A 198 22.00 -11.81 -9.83
C ASP A 198 21.11 -13.03 -10.15
N SER A 199 21.37 -13.66 -11.29
CA SER A 199 20.72 -14.92 -11.69
C SER A 199 20.89 -16.06 -10.67
N GLY A 200 21.95 -16.04 -9.86
CA GLY A 200 22.18 -16.96 -8.76
C GLY A 200 21.17 -16.77 -7.63
N GLU A 201 20.86 -15.51 -7.28
CA GLU A 201 19.81 -15.18 -6.31
C GLU A 201 18.43 -15.58 -6.84
N ILE A 202 18.16 -15.38 -8.15
CA ILE A 202 16.91 -15.86 -8.76
C ILE A 202 16.79 -17.38 -8.66
N ALA A 203 17.85 -18.12 -8.98
CA ALA A 203 17.84 -19.58 -8.95
C ALA A 203 17.70 -20.12 -7.52
N ARG A 204 18.36 -19.48 -6.55
CA ARG A 204 18.35 -19.85 -5.14
C ARG A 204 16.99 -19.61 -4.48
N HIS A 205 16.32 -18.51 -4.83
CA HIS A 205 15.07 -18.05 -4.21
C HIS A 205 13.86 -18.13 -5.17
N ARG A 206 13.91 -19.08 -6.13
CA ARG A 206 12.93 -19.21 -7.21
C ARG A 206 11.50 -19.41 -6.72
N ASP A 207 11.33 -20.08 -5.59
CA ASP A 207 10.04 -20.35 -4.97
C ASP A 207 9.39 -19.10 -4.35
N ASP A 208 10.16 -18.04 -4.11
CA ASP A 208 9.69 -16.74 -3.61
C ASP A 208 9.58 -15.65 -4.70
N ILE A 209 10.06 -15.93 -5.91
CA ILE A 209 10.03 -14.99 -7.03
C ILE A 209 8.79 -15.22 -7.91
N ALA A 210 8.03 -14.15 -8.15
CA ALA A 210 6.92 -14.13 -9.10
C ALA A 210 7.45 -13.98 -10.53
N THR A 211 6.69 -14.45 -11.52
CA THR A 211 7.00 -14.21 -12.93
C THR A 211 5.90 -13.38 -13.57
N ILE A 212 6.27 -12.23 -14.12
CA ILE A 212 5.40 -11.38 -14.91
C ILE A 212 5.64 -11.67 -16.38
N PHE A 213 4.56 -11.93 -17.10
CA PHE A 213 4.56 -12.07 -18.54
C PHE A 213 3.91 -10.83 -19.14
N LEU A 214 4.65 -10.10 -19.97
CA LEU A 214 4.13 -9.06 -20.85
C LEU A 214 4.30 -9.49 -22.29
N ARG A 215 3.70 -8.72 -23.20
CA ARG A 215 3.78 -8.90 -24.63
C ARG A 215 4.03 -7.56 -25.29
N SER A 216 5.04 -7.51 -26.17
CA SER A 216 5.30 -6.38 -27.06
C SER A 216 4.28 -6.36 -28.19
N VAL A 217 4.07 -5.22 -28.84
CA VAL A 217 3.06 -5.05 -29.89
C VAL A 217 3.26 -6.04 -31.06
N ASN A 218 4.51 -6.38 -31.40
CA ASN A 218 4.85 -7.39 -32.41
C ASN A 218 4.52 -8.85 -32.00
N GLY A 219 4.11 -9.08 -30.75
CA GLY A 219 3.79 -10.40 -30.21
C GLY A 219 4.91 -11.09 -29.43
N ASP A 220 6.08 -10.47 -29.30
CA ASP A 220 7.19 -11.02 -28.51
C ASP A 220 6.81 -11.08 -27.03
N LEU A 221 7.11 -12.23 -26.40
CA LEU A 221 6.86 -12.46 -24.99
C LEU A 221 8.01 -11.87 -24.17
N GLN A 222 7.68 -11.01 -23.21
CA GLN A 222 8.61 -10.56 -22.19
C GLN A 222 8.38 -11.34 -20.91
N LYS A 223 9.46 -11.88 -20.32
CA LYS A 223 9.44 -12.60 -19.05
C LYS A 223 10.28 -11.86 -18.03
N TRP A 224 9.67 -11.51 -16.91
CA TRP A 224 10.31 -10.79 -15.82
C TRP A 224 10.18 -11.57 -14.52
N ASP A 225 11.31 -11.90 -13.89
CA ASP A 225 11.36 -12.57 -12.61
C ASP A 225 11.50 -11.52 -11.50
N VAL A 226 10.41 -11.28 -10.77
CA VAL A 226 10.27 -10.15 -9.85
C VAL A 226 10.02 -10.67 -8.44
N PHE A 227 10.93 -10.36 -7.52
CA PHE A 227 10.68 -10.50 -6.10
C PHE A 227 9.75 -9.37 -5.65
N VAL A 228 8.78 -9.69 -4.79
CA VAL A 228 7.91 -8.70 -4.19
C VAL A 228 7.63 -9.08 -2.74
N SER A 229 7.61 -8.08 -1.87
CA SER A 229 7.12 -8.27 -0.50
C SER A 229 6.43 -7.02 0.03
N THR A 230 5.64 -7.21 1.09
CA THR A 230 4.86 -6.16 1.72
C THR A 230 4.85 -6.31 3.22
N TRP A 231 4.97 -5.18 3.92
CA TRP A 231 4.93 -5.10 5.37
C TRP A 231 3.69 -4.31 5.80
N LEU A 232 2.62 -5.03 6.09
CA LEU A 232 1.40 -4.45 6.64
C LEU A 232 1.66 -3.93 8.06
N GLY A 233 1.24 -2.70 8.34
CA GLY A 233 1.48 -2.02 9.61
C GLY A 233 2.83 -1.27 9.68
N PHE A 234 3.61 -1.28 8.61
CA PHE A 234 4.91 -0.57 8.51
C PHE A 234 4.86 0.66 7.61
N GLY A 235 3.67 1.02 7.11
CA GLY A 235 3.45 2.35 6.55
C GLY A 235 3.64 3.44 7.60
N ALA A 236 3.96 4.66 7.19
CA ALA A 236 4.45 5.69 8.09
C ALA A 236 3.47 6.06 9.22
N ASN A 237 2.16 6.07 8.94
CA ASN A 237 1.14 6.40 9.94
C ASN A 237 0.91 5.23 10.92
N GLN A 238 0.88 3.99 10.43
CA GLN A 238 0.76 2.81 11.30
C GLN A 238 2.02 2.60 12.15
N ALA A 239 3.20 2.84 11.59
CA ALA A 239 4.45 2.84 12.33
C ALA A 239 4.43 3.92 13.43
N ARG A 240 3.94 5.13 13.12
CA ARG A 240 3.78 6.23 14.10
C ARG A 240 2.84 5.85 15.24
N ARG A 241 1.71 5.23 14.94
CA ARG A 241 0.76 4.75 15.95
C ARG A 241 1.37 3.65 16.81
N ARG A 242 2.04 2.67 16.19
CA ARG A 242 2.69 1.55 16.89
C ARG A 242 3.81 2.04 17.80
N TYR A 243 4.54 3.06 17.38
CA TYR A 243 5.53 3.76 18.19
C TYR A 243 4.92 4.39 19.44
N LEU A 244 3.86 5.21 19.31
CA LEU A 244 3.21 5.82 20.47
C LEU A 244 2.61 4.77 21.42
N ALA A 245 2.02 3.71 20.86
CA ALA A 245 1.54 2.57 21.64
C ALA A 245 2.69 1.86 22.39
N GLN A 246 3.87 1.73 21.77
CA GLN A 246 5.07 1.18 22.44
C GLN A 246 5.53 2.07 23.60
N LEU A 247 5.52 3.40 23.43
CA LEU A 247 5.85 4.33 24.53
C LEU A 247 4.90 4.15 25.73
N ILE A 248 3.60 3.91 25.48
CA ILE A 248 2.61 3.65 26.53
C ILE A 248 2.82 2.27 27.15
N ASN A 249 2.92 1.22 26.34
CA ASN A 249 3.01 -0.16 26.83
C ASN A 249 4.32 -0.45 27.58
N THR A 250 5.36 0.36 27.40
CA THR A 250 6.65 0.22 28.10
C THR A 250 6.70 0.95 29.45
N LEU A 251 5.63 1.66 29.83
CA LEU A 251 5.50 2.24 31.16
C LEU A 251 5.46 1.14 32.23
N PRO A 252 6.19 1.26 33.36
CA PRO A 252 6.25 0.22 34.39
C PRO A 252 4.88 -0.27 34.87
N GLU A 253 3.93 0.65 35.05
CA GLU A 253 2.55 0.35 35.45
C GLU A 253 1.76 -0.49 34.44
N ASN A 254 2.15 -0.51 33.16
CA ASN A 254 1.48 -1.29 32.11
C ASN A 254 2.22 -2.62 31.81
N THR A 255 3.31 -2.90 32.53
CA THR A 255 4.10 -4.14 32.38
C THR A 255 3.87 -5.14 33.53
N ASN A 256 2.82 -4.91 34.34
CA ASN A 256 2.53 -5.72 35.51
C ASN A 256 1.62 -6.93 35.15
N ASP A 257 1.57 -7.94 36.03
CA ASP A 257 0.80 -9.19 35.79
C ASP A 257 -0.72 -9.03 35.94
N TYR A 258 -1.20 -7.86 36.37
CA TYR A 258 -2.61 -7.60 36.59
C TYR A 258 -3.25 -7.05 35.32
N GLU A 259 -4.43 -7.57 34.95
CA GLU A 259 -5.18 -7.09 33.76
C GLU A 259 -5.76 -5.66 33.91
N ASN A 260 -5.34 -4.90 34.92
CA ASN A 260 -5.70 -3.50 35.10
C ASN A 260 -4.52 -2.61 34.74
N ASP A 261 -4.31 -2.38 33.44
CA ASP A 261 -3.54 -1.21 32.99
C ASP A 261 -4.25 0.04 33.56
N ASP A 262 -3.76 0.57 34.69
CA ASP A 262 -4.39 1.73 35.34
C ASP A 262 -4.17 3.02 34.52
N PHE A 263 -3.19 2.96 33.60
CA PHE A 263 -2.72 4.08 32.79
C PHE A 263 -2.54 5.33 33.65
N SER A 264 -1.94 5.20 34.83
CA SER A 264 -1.78 6.31 35.78
C SER A 264 -0.92 7.44 35.21
N THR A 265 0.14 7.12 34.45
CA THR A 265 0.88 8.12 33.68
C THR A 265 0.13 8.50 32.40
N ARG A 266 -0.36 9.75 32.37
CA ARG A 266 -1.08 10.34 31.21
C ARG A 266 -0.25 11.28 30.36
N ASN A 267 0.92 11.71 30.86
CA ASN A 267 1.79 12.64 30.16
C ASN A 267 3.05 11.92 29.69
N LEU A 268 3.32 11.94 28.39
CA LEU A 268 4.49 11.29 27.79
C LEU A 268 5.32 12.31 27.01
N ASN A 269 6.63 12.06 26.96
CA ASN A 269 7.53 12.81 26.09
C ASN A 269 7.81 12.01 24.81
N ASP A 270 7.76 12.68 23.67
CA ASP A 270 8.08 12.11 22.38
C ASP A 270 9.34 12.76 21.77
N PRO A 271 10.47 12.03 21.67
CA PRO A 271 11.67 12.52 21.00
C PRO A 271 11.51 12.72 19.50
N CYS A 272 10.56 12.03 18.87
CA CYS A 272 10.27 12.12 17.44
C CYS A 272 9.29 13.23 17.05
N MET A 273 8.94 14.10 17.99
CA MET A 273 8.06 15.24 17.76
C MET A 273 8.78 16.55 18.19
N PRO A 274 8.67 17.64 17.42
CA PRO A 274 9.46 18.86 17.67
C PRO A 274 9.28 19.46 19.07
N ARG A 275 10.34 20.07 19.59
CA ARG A 275 10.35 20.58 20.98
C ARG A 275 9.28 21.64 21.20
N GLY A 276 8.41 21.41 22.20
CA GLY A 276 7.36 22.35 22.58
C GLY A 276 6.06 22.22 21.79
N SER A 277 5.98 21.26 20.86
CA SER A 277 4.70 20.83 20.29
C SER A 277 3.99 19.87 21.24
N SER A 278 2.67 19.76 21.10
CA SER A 278 1.87 18.77 21.83
C SER A 278 0.80 18.16 20.94
N THR A 279 0.39 16.94 21.26
CA THR A 279 -0.75 16.26 20.65
C THR A 279 -1.40 15.30 21.65
N ASP A 280 -2.66 14.98 21.43
CA ASP A 280 -3.36 13.97 22.22
C ASP A 280 -3.39 12.66 21.43
N PHE A 281 -3.15 11.54 22.13
CA PHE A 281 -3.23 10.21 21.56
C PHE A 281 -4.20 9.34 22.35
N GLU A 282 -5.22 8.82 21.67
CA GLU A 282 -6.18 7.89 22.25
C GLU A 282 -5.72 6.44 22.04
N PHE A 283 -5.52 5.72 23.14
CA PHE A 283 -5.13 4.31 23.15
C PHE A 283 -5.95 3.56 24.20
N LYS A 284 -6.64 2.48 23.79
CA LYS A 284 -7.54 1.68 24.66
C LYS A 284 -8.50 2.56 25.48
N ASP A 285 -9.28 3.43 24.80
CA ASP A 285 -10.26 4.35 25.41
C ASP A 285 -9.68 5.35 26.43
N THR A 286 -8.37 5.57 26.38
CA THR A 286 -7.61 6.39 27.33
C THR A 286 -6.80 7.42 26.55
N ILE A 287 -6.97 8.70 26.90
CA ILE A 287 -6.27 9.83 26.27
C ILE A 287 -4.95 10.07 27.00
N PHE A 288 -3.87 10.15 26.22
CA PHE A 288 -2.52 10.52 26.66
C PHE A 288 -2.12 11.85 26.03
N HIS A 289 -1.56 12.74 26.85
CA HIS A 289 -1.00 14.02 26.41
C HIS A 289 0.48 13.82 26.06
N ILE A 290 0.82 13.96 24.79
CA ILE A 290 2.16 13.73 24.26
C ILE A 290 2.83 15.09 24.02
N ALA A 291 3.95 15.34 24.69
CA ALA A 291 4.76 16.54 24.53
C ALA A 291 6.04 16.24 23.72
N GLY A 292 6.34 17.05 22.72
CA GLY A 292 7.52 16.87 21.88
C GLY A 292 8.77 17.33 22.61
N SER A 293 9.78 16.47 22.71
CA SER A 293 11.08 16.82 23.28
C SER A 293 12.10 17.26 22.24
N GLY A 294 11.87 16.96 20.95
CA GLY A 294 12.74 17.34 19.83
C GLY A 294 14.18 16.83 19.99
N ASN A 295 14.35 15.51 20.06
CA ASN A 295 15.66 14.87 20.23
C ASN A 295 15.85 13.81 19.14
N TYR A 296 16.55 14.22 18.09
CA TYR A 296 16.83 13.37 16.93
C TYR A 296 17.48 12.03 17.32
N GLU A 297 18.54 12.04 18.12
CA GLU A 297 19.31 10.83 18.46
C GLU A 297 18.48 9.84 19.29
N GLN A 298 17.64 10.35 20.19
CA GLN A 298 16.72 9.52 20.96
C GLN A 298 15.58 9.00 20.08
N CYS A 299 15.10 9.81 19.13
CA CYS A 299 14.08 9.39 18.18
C CYS A 299 14.57 8.20 17.35
N THR A 300 15.72 8.32 16.67
CA THR A 300 16.28 7.24 15.85
C THR A 300 16.42 5.93 16.64
N LYS A 301 16.87 6.01 17.90
CA LYS A 301 17.00 4.83 18.78
C LYS A 301 15.65 4.25 19.21
N SER A 302 14.66 5.09 19.50
CA SER A 302 13.35 4.64 19.98
C SER A 302 12.50 4.02 18.87
N ILE A 303 12.75 4.37 17.61
CA ILE A 303 12.04 3.81 16.45
C ILE A 303 12.69 2.53 15.89
N TYR A 304 13.97 2.27 16.13
CA TYR A 304 14.68 1.07 15.64
C TYR A 304 13.97 -0.26 15.99
N PRO A 305 13.48 -0.48 17.24
CA PRO A 305 12.78 -1.72 17.59
C PRO A 305 11.52 -1.99 16.77
N LEU A 306 10.92 -0.96 16.15
CA LEU A 306 9.73 -1.14 15.32
C LEU A 306 10.01 -1.94 14.05
N LEU A 307 11.27 -2.08 13.63
CA LEU A 307 11.63 -2.92 12.49
C LEU A 307 11.48 -4.42 12.80
N LEU A 308 11.49 -4.81 14.08
CA LEU A 308 11.36 -6.22 14.49
C LEU A 308 12.43 -7.12 13.84
N LYS A 309 13.69 -6.66 13.75
CA LYS A 309 14.81 -7.45 13.21
C LYS A 309 15.19 -8.67 14.07
N ASN A 310 14.63 -8.79 15.26
CA ASN A 310 14.79 -9.94 16.15
C ASN A 310 13.79 -11.07 15.88
N MET A 311 12.91 -10.91 14.89
CA MET A 311 11.97 -11.96 14.48
C MET A 311 12.75 -13.13 13.84
N PRO A 312 12.31 -14.39 14.05
CA PRO A 312 12.92 -15.54 13.41
C PRO A 312 12.80 -15.42 11.88
N CYS A 313 13.87 -15.80 11.19
CA CYS A 313 13.92 -15.88 9.74
C CYS A 313 13.65 -17.32 9.31
N ASP A 314 12.54 -17.55 8.59
CA ASP A 314 12.17 -18.91 8.15
C ASP A 314 13.13 -19.46 7.08
N ASP A 315 13.69 -18.58 6.26
CA ASP A 315 14.70 -18.89 5.24
C ASP A 315 15.62 -17.69 5.04
N GLU A 316 16.93 -17.89 5.07
CA GLU A 316 17.93 -16.82 5.01
C GLU A 316 18.31 -16.49 3.55
N PRO A 317 18.52 -15.21 3.19
CA PRO A 317 18.54 -14.05 4.08
C PRO A 317 17.14 -13.45 4.34
N CYS A 318 17.00 -12.73 5.46
CA CYS A 318 15.82 -11.91 5.75
C CYS A 318 16.13 -10.42 5.82
N LEU A 319 15.14 -9.62 5.40
CA LEU A 319 15.05 -8.20 5.72
C LEU A 319 14.48 -8.04 7.14
N PHE A 320 13.84 -6.91 7.43
CA PHE A 320 13.19 -6.69 8.72
C PHE A 320 11.88 -7.49 8.89
N ASN A 321 11.46 -7.67 10.14
CA ASN A 321 10.26 -8.42 10.54
C ASN A 321 10.26 -9.90 10.10
N GLY A 322 11.43 -10.52 9.96
CA GLY A 322 11.57 -11.94 9.59
C GLY A 322 11.13 -12.26 8.15
N VAL A 323 11.03 -11.24 7.29
CA VAL A 323 10.59 -11.41 5.91
C VAL A 323 11.78 -11.82 5.06
N HIS A 324 11.74 -13.06 4.57
CA HIS A 324 12.69 -13.58 3.60
C HIS A 324 12.72 -12.72 2.33
N ALA A 325 13.93 -12.46 1.82
CA ALA A 325 14.14 -11.85 0.52
C ALA A 325 15.47 -12.32 -0.07
N PRO A 326 15.61 -12.39 -1.41
CA PRO A 326 16.92 -12.52 -2.04
C PRO A 326 17.81 -11.34 -1.64
N ARG A 327 19.12 -11.55 -1.63
CA ARG A 327 20.08 -10.50 -1.33
C ARG A 327 19.98 -9.42 -2.40
N ILE A 328 19.75 -8.18 -1.96
CA ILE A 328 19.70 -7.02 -2.86
C ILE A 328 21.14 -6.62 -3.21
N ASP A 329 21.46 -6.60 -4.50
CA ASP A 329 22.73 -6.05 -4.97
C ASP A 329 22.55 -4.58 -5.33
N PHE A 330 22.58 -3.69 -4.34
CA PHE A 330 22.37 -2.24 -4.55
C PHE A 330 23.34 -1.61 -5.58
N ALA A 331 24.47 -2.26 -5.90
CA ALA A 331 25.33 -1.79 -6.99
C ALA A 331 24.60 -1.87 -8.34
N ASN A 332 23.78 -2.88 -8.58
CA ASN A 332 23.08 -3.13 -9.85
C ASN A 332 21.56 -2.92 -9.74
N ASP A 333 20.95 -3.37 -8.65
CA ASP A 333 19.54 -3.18 -8.31
C ASP A 333 19.32 -1.73 -7.81
N LYS A 334 18.86 -0.84 -8.70
CA LYS A 334 18.57 0.57 -8.37
C LYS A 334 17.09 0.75 -8.05
N PHE A 335 16.77 1.55 -7.04
CA PHE A 335 15.40 1.69 -6.55
C PHE A 335 14.82 3.09 -6.74
N ILE A 336 13.52 3.13 -7.02
CA ILE A 336 12.72 4.35 -7.03
C ILE A 336 11.62 4.23 -5.97
N GLY A 337 11.59 5.19 -5.06
CA GLY A 337 10.59 5.31 -4.01
C GLY A 337 9.48 6.30 -4.36
N THR A 338 8.24 5.95 -4.07
CA THR A 338 7.08 6.84 -4.19
C THR A 338 6.39 7.08 -2.84
N SER A 339 5.30 7.85 -2.82
CA SER A 339 4.49 8.15 -1.64
C SER A 339 5.32 8.81 -0.52
N GLU A 340 5.38 8.25 0.68
CA GLU A 340 6.06 8.86 1.83
C GLU A 340 7.55 9.10 1.59
N TYR A 341 8.21 8.25 0.77
CA TYR A 341 9.61 8.48 0.36
C TYR A 341 9.78 9.82 -0.36
N TRP A 342 8.77 10.24 -1.12
CA TRP A 342 8.73 11.54 -1.79
C TRP A 342 8.20 12.64 -0.87
N TYR A 343 7.02 12.48 -0.27
CA TYR A 343 6.36 13.57 0.47
C TYR A 343 7.20 14.06 1.64
N THR A 344 7.78 13.16 2.43
CA THR A 344 8.67 13.54 3.53
C THR A 344 9.94 14.23 3.00
N ALA A 345 10.59 13.68 1.97
CA ALA A 345 11.84 14.23 1.44
C ALA A 345 11.65 15.58 0.71
N ASN A 346 10.65 15.65 -0.15
CA ASN A 346 10.39 16.82 -0.98
C ASN A 346 9.68 17.92 -0.21
N ASP A 347 8.56 17.64 0.46
CA ASP A 347 7.70 18.72 0.94
C ASP A 347 8.25 19.37 2.22
N VAL A 348 8.87 18.57 3.09
CA VAL A 348 9.45 19.05 4.34
C VAL A 348 10.91 19.49 4.16
N PHE A 349 11.73 18.70 3.45
CA PHE A 349 13.18 18.93 3.39
C PHE A 349 13.69 19.51 2.06
N LYS A 350 12.87 19.56 1.01
CA LYS A 350 13.27 19.98 -0.36
C LYS A 350 14.41 19.11 -0.94
N LEU A 351 14.43 17.84 -0.55
CA LEU A 351 15.42 16.83 -0.94
C LEU A 351 14.78 15.68 -1.73
N GLY A 352 13.73 15.96 -2.51
CA GLY A 352 13.18 14.97 -3.45
C GLY A 352 14.16 14.68 -4.61
N GLY A 353 13.96 13.56 -5.29
CA GLY A 353 14.84 13.11 -6.38
C GLY A 353 15.97 12.23 -5.86
N GLU A 354 17.20 12.48 -6.32
CA GLU A 354 18.37 11.69 -5.92
C GLU A 354 18.60 11.74 -4.41
N TYR A 355 18.64 10.56 -3.80
CA TYR A 355 18.82 10.44 -2.36
C TYR A 355 20.28 10.58 -1.95
N ASN A 356 20.54 11.41 -0.95
CA ASN A 356 21.85 11.54 -0.32
C ASN A 356 21.70 11.47 1.21
N PHE A 357 22.33 10.47 1.82
CA PHE A 357 22.21 10.19 3.25
C PHE A 357 22.68 11.34 4.14
N ASP A 358 23.84 11.94 3.87
CA ASP A 358 24.38 13.04 4.68
C ASP A 358 23.45 14.27 4.66
N LYS A 359 23.03 14.70 3.46
CA LYS A 359 22.11 15.83 3.30
C LYS A 359 20.78 15.56 4.01
N PHE A 360 20.17 14.40 3.76
CA PHE A 360 18.87 14.06 4.33
C PHE A 360 18.93 13.94 5.85
N SER A 361 19.91 13.20 6.38
CA SER A 361 20.07 13.01 7.83
C SER A 361 20.38 14.32 8.56
N LYS A 362 21.18 15.21 7.96
CA LYS A 362 21.46 16.53 8.51
C LYS A 362 20.22 17.42 8.56
N SER A 363 19.50 17.57 7.46
CA SER A 363 18.26 18.37 7.41
C SER A 363 17.19 17.82 8.36
N LEU A 364 17.08 16.50 8.46
CA LEU A 364 16.18 15.85 9.40
C LEU A 364 16.56 16.13 10.85
N ARG A 365 17.86 16.05 11.21
CA ARG A 365 18.35 16.38 12.56
C ARG A 365 18.05 17.84 12.92
N GLU A 366 18.30 18.77 12.02
CA GLU A 366 18.02 20.20 12.22
C GLU A 366 16.52 20.45 12.45
N PHE A 367 15.65 19.81 11.67
CA PHE A 367 14.20 19.90 11.85
C PHE A 367 13.74 19.28 13.18
N CYS A 368 14.15 18.06 13.48
CA CYS A 368 13.77 17.34 14.71
C CYS A 368 14.17 18.10 15.98
N ASN A 369 15.35 18.72 15.98
CA ASN A 369 15.87 19.45 17.14
C ASN A 369 15.36 20.91 17.22
N SER A 370 14.60 21.37 16.23
CA SER A 370 14.02 22.71 16.22
C SER A 370 12.86 22.85 17.20
N ASN A 371 12.65 24.08 17.68
CA ASN A 371 11.49 24.42 18.50
C ASN A 371 10.23 24.56 17.63
N TRP A 372 9.09 24.12 18.15
CA TRP A 372 7.81 24.19 17.45
C TRP A 372 7.44 25.61 17.00
N THR A 373 7.70 26.63 17.82
CA THR A 373 7.46 28.03 17.46
C THR A 373 8.26 28.45 16.22
N GLN A 374 9.48 27.94 16.06
CA GLN A 374 10.31 28.22 14.89
C GLN A 374 9.77 27.49 13.64
N ILE A 375 9.32 26.25 13.80
CA ILE A 375 8.71 25.47 12.72
C ILE A 375 7.43 26.15 12.22
N LEU A 376 6.55 26.60 13.13
CA LEU A 376 5.37 27.37 12.76
C LEU A 376 5.73 28.66 12.03
N ALA A 377 6.69 29.44 12.55
CA ALA A 377 7.14 30.67 11.90
C ALA A 377 7.76 30.41 10.51
N ASN A 378 8.38 29.24 10.28
CA ASN A 378 8.86 28.85 8.96
C ASN A 378 7.72 28.39 8.04
N SER A 379 6.71 27.70 8.59
CA SER A 379 5.49 27.30 7.88
C SER A 379 4.74 28.52 7.34
N ASP A 380 4.55 29.54 8.17
CA ASP A 380 3.88 30.80 7.80
C ASP A 380 4.63 31.54 6.67
N LYS A 381 5.94 31.33 6.55
CA LYS A 381 6.78 31.87 5.47
C LYS A 381 6.75 31.02 4.19
N GLY A 382 5.98 29.94 4.16
CA GLY A 382 5.86 29.04 3.01
C GLY A 382 7.01 28.04 2.86
N VAL A 383 7.88 27.88 3.87
CA VAL A 383 9.05 26.98 3.77
C VAL A 383 8.61 25.53 3.53
N TYR A 384 7.49 25.09 4.11
CA TYR A 384 7.03 23.70 4.06
C TYR A 384 5.83 23.49 3.12
N ASN A 385 5.78 24.14 1.96
CA ASN A 385 4.72 23.90 0.94
C ASN A 385 3.27 23.95 1.48
N SER A 386 3.00 24.79 2.50
CA SER A 386 1.69 24.88 3.17
C SER A 386 1.18 23.56 3.75
N ILE A 387 2.08 22.69 4.20
CA ILE A 387 1.73 21.44 4.90
C ILE A 387 0.95 21.78 6.19
N PRO A 388 -0.20 21.12 6.46
CA PRO A 388 -0.94 21.31 7.70
C PRO A 388 -0.12 20.97 8.95
N GLU A 389 -0.34 21.70 10.04
CA GLU A 389 0.44 21.57 11.29
C GLU A 389 0.51 20.13 11.82
N ASN A 390 -0.56 19.37 11.70
CA ASN A 390 -0.63 17.98 12.18
C ASN A 390 0.44 17.11 11.51
N PHE A 391 0.65 17.28 10.20
CA PHE A 391 1.67 16.54 9.45
C PHE A 391 3.09 17.04 9.78
N LEU A 392 3.25 18.34 10.06
CA LEU A 392 4.55 18.89 10.51
C LEU A 392 4.98 18.34 11.87
N LYS A 393 4.04 18.05 12.78
CA LYS A 393 4.36 17.39 14.06
C LYS A 393 4.95 16.00 13.85
N ASP A 394 4.44 15.25 12.88
CA ASP A 394 4.91 13.88 12.60
C ASP A 394 6.10 13.80 11.64
N ALA A 395 6.48 14.90 10.97
CA ALA A 395 7.54 14.91 9.97
C ALA A 395 8.90 14.43 10.52
N CYS A 396 9.22 14.71 11.78
CA CYS A 396 10.45 14.20 12.40
C CYS A 396 10.42 12.67 12.54
N PHE A 397 9.30 12.10 12.97
CA PHE A 397 9.10 10.65 12.99
C PHE A 397 9.19 10.06 11.59
N LYS A 398 8.43 10.60 10.63
CA LYS A 398 8.34 10.07 9.25
C LYS A 398 9.69 10.09 8.54
N GLY A 399 10.46 11.18 8.68
CA GLY A 399 11.83 11.26 8.16
C GLY A 399 12.76 10.21 8.78
N ASN A 400 12.69 10.01 10.10
CA ASN A 400 13.48 8.96 10.74
C ASN A 400 13.01 7.56 10.33
N TRP A 401 11.72 7.37 10.09
CA TRP A 401 11.16 6.10 9.62
C TRP A 401 11.63 5.75 8.21
N VAL A 402 11.68 6.73 7.30
CA VAL A 402 12.28 6.57 5.97
C VAL A 402 13.75 6.15 6.08
N LEU A 403 14.56 6.82 6.91
CA LEU A 403 15.95 6.41 7.14
C LEU A 403 16.08 4.98 7.67
N ASN A 404 15.27 4.64 8.67
CA ASN A 404 15.29 3.31 9.26
C ASN A 404 14.89 2.24 8.26
N ILE A 405 13.83 2.45 7.47
CA ILE A 405 13.40 1.45 6.49
C ILE A 405 14.47 1.27 5.40
N LEU A 406 15.04 2.35 4.87
CA LEU A 406 16.06 2.26 3.83
C LEU A 406 17.34 1.55 4.34
N HIS A 407 17.93 2.05 5.43
CA HIS A 407 19.27 1.62 5.85
C HIS A 407 19.26 0.46 6.83
N GLU A 408 18.32 0.43 7.76
CA GLU A 408 18.26 -0.60 8.80
C GLU A 408 17.24 -1.67 8.45
N GLY A 409 16.27 -1.40 7.57
CA GLY A 409 15.24 -2.33 7.15
C GLY A 409 15.67 -3.13 5.92
N PHE A 410 15.94 -2.42 4.83
CA PHE A 410 16.36 -2.98 3.55
C PHE A 410 17.88 -3.13 3.41
N ASP A 411 18.63 -2.77 4.44
CA ASP A 411 20.10 -2.83 4.48
C ASP A 411 20.74 -2.07 3.30
N MET A 412 20.10 -0.98 2.84
CA MET A 412 20.66 -0.11 1.81
C MET A 412 21.90 0.60 2.36
N PRO A 413 23.05 0.51 1.69
CA PRO A 413 24.27 1.13 2.17
C PRO A 413 24.18 2.67 2.14
N ARG A 414 24.91 3.30 3.05
CA ARG A 414 25.08 4.75 3.17
C ARG A 414 26.34 5.14 2.40
N ILE A 415 26.12 5.71 1.22
CA ILE A 415 27.19 6.28 0.39
C ILE A 415 28.02 7.28 1.21
N ASP A 416 29.35 7.20 1.06
CA ASP A 416 30.36 7.99 1.78
C ASP A 416 30.50 7.68 3.28
N VAL A 417 29.78 6.67 3.79
CA VAL A 417 29.87 6.23 5.19
C VAL A 417 30.32 4.77 5.28
N ASP A 418 29.61 3.86 4.62
CA ASP A 418 29.90 2.41 4.61
C ASP A 418 29.97 1.81 3.19
N ALA A 419 29.71 2.59 2.15
CA ALA A 419 29.93 2.20 0.76
C ALA A 419 30.40 3.39 -0.10
N GLU A 420 31.12 3.07 -1.18
CA GLU A 420 31.48 4.02 -2.23
C GLU A 420 30.48 3.89 -3.38
N ASN A 421 30.22 4.99 -4.09
CA ASN A 421 29.37 4.93 -5.27
C ASN A 421 30.15 4.35 -6.45
N VAL A 422 29.77 3.14 -6.89
CA VAL A 422 30.45 2.40 -7.97
C VAL A 422 29.91 2.76 -9.36
N ASN A 423 28.65 3.20 -9.45
CA ASN A 423 27.94 3.40 -10.71
C ASN A 423 27.38 4.82 -10.84
N ASP A 424 27.19 5.30 -12.07
CA ASP A 424 26.66 6.65 -12.34
C ASP A 424 25.19 6.83 -11.90
N ARG A 425 24.45 5.72 -11.67
CA ARG A 425 23.05 5.76 -11.21
C ARG A 425 22.99 5.70 -9.69
N PRO A 426 22.23 6.60 -9.03
CA PRO A 426 22.07 6.58 -7.59
C PRO A 426 21.36 5.31 -7.13
N LEU A 427 21.70 4.83 -5.93
CA LEU A 427 21.10 3.62 -5.34
C LEU A 427 19.58 3.76 -5.17
N PHE A 428 19.14 4.97 -4.81
CA PHE A 428 17.75 5.29 -4.52
C PHE A 428 17.41 6.70 -5.00
N GLN A 429 16.19 6.88 -5.51
CA GLN A 429 15.62 8.19 -5.77
C GLN A 429 14.16 8.19 -5.34
N SER A 430 13.65 9.32 -4.85
CA SER A 430 12.22 9.49 -4.63
C SER A 430 11.58 10.29 -5.74
N VAL A 431 10.39 9.87 -6.20
CA VAL A 431 9.61 10.56 -7.23
C VAL A 431 8.12 10.50 -6.93
N GLU A 432 7.38 11.55 -7.28
CA GLU A 432 5.91 11.52 -7.38
C GLU A 432 5.45 11.25 -8.83
N LYS A 433 6.19 11.82 -9.78
CA LYS A 433 5.86 11.83 -11.20
C LYS A 433 7.10 11.59 -12.05
N VAL A 434 6.89 10.95 -13.19
CA VAL A 434 7.88 10.80 -14.26
C VAL A 434 7.31 11.46 -15.49
N GLU A 435 8.00 12.45 -16.06
CA GLU A 435 7.52 13.21 -17.24
C GLU A 435 6.08 13.73 -17.08
N GLU A 436 5.78 14.35 -15.93
CA GLU A 436 4.44 14.86 -15.54
C GLU A 436 3.35 13.80 -15.30
N ARG A 437 3.67 12.50 -15.46
CA ARG A 437 2.75 11.39 -15.23
C ARG A 437 2.90 10.83 -13.82
N GLU A 438 1.79 10.65 -13.12
CA GLU A 438 1.78 10.10 -11.76
C GLU A 438 2.27 8.65 -11.73
N LEU A 439 3.24 8.36 -10.86
CA LEU A 439 3.65 6.98 -10.58
C LEU A 439 2.61 6.32 -9.66
N SER A 440 1.77 5.46 -10.22
CA SER A 440 0.70 4.75 -9.51
C SER A 440 0.62 3.29 -9.95
N TRP A 441 0.30 2.39 -9.02
CA TRP A 441 0.04 0.98 -9.33
C TRP A 441 -1.11 0.81 -10.34
N THR A 442 -2.04 1.77 -10.41
CA THR A 442 -3.16 1.74 -11.38
C THR A 442 -2.66 1.71 -12.83
N LEU A 443 -1.52 2.37 -13.12
CA LEU A 443 -0.88 2.34 -14.42
C LEU A 443 -0.35 0.94 -14.77
N GLY A 444 0.25 0.24 -13.80
CA GLY A 444 0.67 -1.14 -14.00
C GLY A 444 -0.50 -2.10 -14.20
N ARG A 445 -1.62 -1.89 -13.49
CA ARG A 445 -2.82 -2.71 -13.69
C ARG A 445 -3.36 -2.59 -15.12
N ILE A 446 -3.45 -1.37 -15.65
CA ILE A 446 -3.97 -1.16 -17.01
C ILE A 446 -2.97 -1.57 -18.08
N LEU A 447 -1.66 -1.38 -17.84
CA LEU A 447 -0.61 -1.88 -18.73
C LEU A 447 -0.71 -3.39 -18.91
N LEU A 448 -0.87 -4.13 -17.81
CA LEU A 448 -1.03 -5.59 -17.86
C LEU A 448 -2.26 -6.00 -18.68
N TYR A 449 -3.34 -5.22 -18.62
CA TYR A 449 -4.54 -5.44 -19.43
C TYR A 449 -4.32 -5.14 -20.91
N ALA A 450 -3.75 -3.99 -21.24
CA ALA A 450 -3.47 -3.59 -22.61
C ALA A 450 -2.50 -4.58 -23.27
N SER A 451 -1.43 -4.96 -22.57
CA SER A 451 -0.48 -5.97 -23.04
C SER A 451 -1.15 -7.33 -23.23
N GLY A 452 -2.08 -7.71 -22.34
CA GLY A 452 -2.81 -8.98 -22.45
C GLY A 452 -3.85 -9.01 -23.58
N SER A 453 -4.18 -7.86 -24.16
CA SER A 453 -5.12 -7.73 -25.27
C SER A 453 -4.44 -7.91 -26.64
N ILE A 454 -3.12 -8.02 -26.69
CA ILE A 454 -2.36 -8.28 -27.93
C ILE A 454 -2.62 -9.72 -28.40
N LEU A 455 -3.06 -9.85 -29.65
CA LEU A 455 -3.36 -11.14 -30.29
C LEU A 455 -2.18 -11.72 -31.08
N ALA A 456 -1.16 -10.92 -31.38
CA ALA A 456 0.03 -11.37 -32.08
C ALA A 456 0.94 -12.26 -31.21
N GLY A 457 1.71 -13.15 -31.85
CA GLY A 457 2.69 -14.02 -31.20
C GLY A 457 2.14 -15.40 -30.82
N ASN A 458 2.87 -16.13 -29.98
CA ASN A 458 2.53 -17.51 -29.60
C ASN A 458 1.45 -17.54 -28.49
N ASP A 459 0.46 -18.42 -28.64
CA ASP A 459 -0.62 -18.69 -27.69
C ASP A 459 -0.19 -19.54 -26.48
N ASP A 460 1.00 -20.13 -26.50
CA ASP A 460 1.52 -20.98 -25.41
C ASP A 460 1.67 -20.23 -24.07
N PHE A 461 1.81 -18.90 -24.10
CA PHE A 461 2.02 -18.07 -22.91
C PHE A 461 0.95 -16.99 -22.77
N MET A 462 0.29 -17.00 -21.62
CA MET A 462 -0.69 -15.98 -21.27
C MET A 462 0.00 -14.80 -20.58
N VAL A 463 -0.29 -13.57 -21.04
CA VAL A 463 0.10 -12.35 -20.34
C VAL A 463 -0.57 -12.30 -18.97
N GLY A 464 0.18 -11.93 -17.95
CA GLY A 464 -0.30 -11.93 -16.58
C GLY A 464 0.82 -12.12 -15.57
N ILE A 465 0.44 -12.42 -14.33
CA ILE A 465 1.37 -12.57 -13.22
C ILE A 465 1.19 -13.98 -12.66
N ALA A 466 2.25 -14.79 -12.77
CA ALA A 466 2.38 -16.03 -12.04
C ALA A 466 2.91 -15.70 -10.63
N PRO A 467 2.12 -15.94 -9.56
CA PRO A 467 2.62 -15.77 -8.20
C PRO A 467 3.77 -16.74 -7.93
N SER A 468 4.58 -16.43 -6.92
CA SER A 468 5.65 -17.32 -6.47
C SER A 468 5.07 -18.67 -5.99
N GLU A 469 5.88 -19.73 -6.05
CA GLU A 469 5.45 -21.07 -5.64
C GLU A 469 5.08 -21.09 -4.15
N ARG A 470 5.89 -20.45 -3.31
CA ARG A 470 5.65 -20.32 -1.87
C ARG A 470 4.36 -19.58 -1.60
N ARG A 471 4.11 -18.46 -2.28
CA ARG A 471 2.85 -17.71 -2.14
C ARG A 471 1.66 -18.55 -2.59
N THR A 472 1.79 -19.29 -3.69
CA THR A 472 0.75 -20.22 -4.18
C THR A 472 0.42 -21.28 -3.13
N LYS A 473 1.42 -21.87 -2.47
CA LYS A 473 1.24 -22.87 -1.41
C LYS A 473 0.60 -22.28 -0.15
N LEU A 474 1.02 -21.07 0.25
CA LEU A 474 0.57 -20.43 1.49
C LEU A 474 -0.85 -19.86 1.40
N THR A 475 -1.19 -19.19 0.31
CA THR A 475 -2.46 -18.45 0.18
C THR A 475 -3.40 -19.02 -0.87
N GLY A 476 -2.95 -19.99 -1.67
CA GLY A 476 -3.72 -20.48 -2.82
C GLY A 476 -3.84 -19.45 -3.96
N LYS A 477 -3.01 -18.40 -3.95
CA LYS A 477 -3.01 -17.36 -4.99
C LYS A 477 -2.78 -18.01 -6.35
N LYS A 478 -3.59 -17.62 -7.33
CA LYS A 478 -3.56 -18.15 -8.70
C LYS A 478 -2.92 -17.15 -9.64
N PHE A 479 -2.60 -17.61 -10.84
CA PHE A 479 -2.21 -16.75 -11.94
C PHE A 479 -3.21 -15.61 -12.14
N ILE A 480 -2.72 -14.38 -12.22
CA ILE A 480 -3.53 -13.18 -12.47
C ILE A 480 -3.46 -12.88 -13.97
N PRO A 481 -4.53 -13.15 -14.74
CA PRO A 481 -4.52 -12.88 -16.16
C PRO A 481 -4.48 -11.37 -16.45
N GLY A 482 -3.73 -10.99 -17.48
CA GLY A 482 -3.71 -9.59 -17.92
C GLY A 482 -5.04 -9.16 -18.51
N LYS A 483 -5.58 -9.95 -19.43
CA LYS A 483 -6.92 -9.76 -20.03
C LYS A 483 -8.03 -10.45 -19.25
N LEU A 484 -9.27 -10.02 -19.50
CA LEU A 484 -10.45 -10.75 -19.05
C LEU A 484 -10.51 -12.10 -19.77
N LEU A 485 -10.69 -13.18 -19.01
CA LEU A 485 -10.81 -14.51 -19.58
C LEU A 485 -12.25 -14.70 -20.08
N GLU A 486 -12.40 -15.03 -21.36
CA GLU A 486 -13.70 -15.46 -21.88
C GLU A 486 -14.20 -16.71 -21.12
N SER A 487 -15.53 -16.82 -20.99
CA SER A 487 -16.18 -17.90 -20.24
C SER A 487 -15.72 -19.32 -20.65
N ASP A 488 -15.34 -19.54 -21.91
CA ASP A 488 -14.81 -20.81 -22.40
C ASP A 488 -13.39 -21.13 -21.88
N GLN A 489 -12.56 -20.11 -21.63
CA GLN A 489 -11.23 -20.30 -21.03
C GLN A 489 -11.31 -20.54 -19.51
N LEU A 490 -12.22 -19.85 -18.81
CA LEU A 490 -12.51 -20.13 -17.39
C LEU A 490 -12.95 -21.58 -17.16
N ARG A 491 -13.66 -22.18 -18.13
CA ARG A 491 -14.08 -23.58 -18.09
C ARG A 491 -12.91 -24.57 -18.28
N LYS A 492 -11.88 -24.23 -19.07
CA LYS A 492 -10.65 -25.04 -19.17
C LYS A 492 -9.85 -25.03 -17.87
N GLN A 493 -9.80 -23.90 -17.16
CA GLN A 493 -9.06 -23.79 -15.90
C GLN A 493 -9.78 -24.48 -14.72
N SER A 494 -11.11 -24.46 -14.67
CA SER A 494 -11.86 -25.16 -13.61
C SER A 494 -11.98 -26.68 -13.83
N SER A 495 -11.95 -27.14 -15.08
CA SER A 495 -12.11 -28.57 -15.43
C SER A 495 -10.89 -29.44 -15.14
N SER A 496 -9.81 -28.88 -14.60
CA SER A 496 -8.74 -29.65 -13.95
C SER A 496 -9.24 -30.43 -12.72
N LEU A 497 -10.36 -30.03 -12.11
CA LEU A 497 -11.13 -30.94 -11.26
C LEU A 497 -11.91 -31.93 -12.12
N SER A 498 -11.17 -32.95 -12.56
CA SER A 498 -11.58 -34.17 -13.26
C SER A 498 -13.10 -34.43 -13.28
N ASN A 499 -13.68 -34.42 -14.47
CA ASN A 499 -15.05 -34.91 -14.74
C ASN A 499 -15.33 -36.31 -14.13
N LYS A 500 -14.29 -37.11 -13.83
CA LYS A 500 -14.44 -38.38 -13.11
C LYS A 500 -14.88 -38.20 -11.65
N GLY A 501 -14.41 -37.13 -11.00
CA GLY A 501 -14.81 -36.77 -9.64
C GLY A 501 -16.26 -36.33 -9.57
N PHE A 502 -16.72 -35.50 -10.52
CA PHE A 502 -18.11 -35.06 -10.59
C PHE A 502 -19.07 -36.22 -10.90
N LEU A 503 -18.73 -37.11 -11.84
CA LEU A 503 -19.52 -38.32 -12.11
C LEU A 503 -19.57 -39.27 -10.90
N MET A 504 -18.46 -39.44 -10.17
CA MET A 504 -18.43 -40.20 -8.91
C MET A 504 -19.29 -39.54 -7.83
N TRP A 505 -19.19 -38.23 -7.64
CA TRP A 505 -19.99 -37.49 -6.67
C TRP A 505 -21.47 -37.51 -7.02
N PHE A 506 -21.81 -37.35 -8.29
CA PHE A 506 -23.18 -37.44 -8.79
C PHE A 506 -23.72 -38.86 -8.60
N ALA A 507 -22.94 -39.89 -8.89
CA ALA A 507 -23.31 -41.28 -8.62
C ALA A 507 -23.50 -41.55 -7.12
N ILE A 508 -22.64 -41.01 -6.25
CA ILE A 508 -22.77 -41.12 -4.79
C ILE A 508 -24.03 -40.38 -4.30
N ILE A 509 -24.30 -39.17 -4.78
CA ILE A 509 -25.53 -38.43 -4.46
C ILE A 509 -26.75 -39.21 -4.95
N CYS A 510 -26.73 -39.73 -6.17
CA CYS A 510 -27.81 -40.57 -6.70
C CYS A 510 -27.98 -41.84 -5.88
N CYS A 511 -26.90 -42.49 -5.43
CA CYS A 511 -26.96 -43.64 -4.54
C CYS A 511 -27.52 -43.28 -3.16
N ILE A 512 -27.13 -42.15 -2.58
CA ILE A 512 -27.66 -41.66 -1.31
C ILE A 512 -29.14 -41.30 -1.47
N PHE A 513 -29.52 -40.58 -2.52
CA PHE A 513 -30.91 -40.28 -2.82
C PHE A 513 -31.71 -41.55 -3.06
N TYR A 514 -31.17 -42.52 -3.78
CA TYR A 514 -31.81 -43.82 -3.99
C TYR A 514 -31.96 -44.57 -2.67
N LEU A 515 -30.95 -44.60 -1.80
CA LEU A 515 -31.04 -45.23 -0.48
C LEU A 515 -32.03 -44.52 0.43
N ILE A 516 -32.09 -43.19 0.40
CA ILE A 516 -33.06 -42.38 1.14
C ILE A 516 -34.46 -42.55 0.55
N PHE A 517 -34.64 -42.61 -0.77
CA PHE A 517 -35.94 -42.87 -1.40
C PHE A 517 -36.40 -44.31 -1.16
N HIS A 518 -35.50 -45.28 -1.27
CA HIS A 518 -35.79 -46.70 -1.08
C HIS A 518 -36.06 -47.02 0.40
N ARG A 519 -35.35 -46.39 1.36
CA ARG A 519 -35.70 -46.47 2.79
C ARG A 519 -36.91 -45.61 3.16
N SER A 520 -37.10 -44.44 2.55
CA SER A 520 -38.28 -43.61 2.83
C SER A 520 -39.55 -44.18 2.22
N HIS A 521 -39.49 -45.05 1.20
CA HIS A 521 -40.66 -45.79 0.75
C HIS A 521 -41.13 -46.83 1.80
N ILE A 522 -40.24 -47.27 2.70
CA ILE A 522 -40.55 -48.13 3.84
C ILE A 522 -40.96 -47.28 5.07
N ILE A 523 -40.44 -46.06 5.20
CA ILE A 523 -40.66 -45.20 6.39
C ILE A 523 -41.74 -44.10 6.16
N ARG A 524 -42.29 -43.96 4.95
CA ARG A 524 -43.35 -42.98 4.59
C ARG A 524 -44.71 -43.20 5.28
N ARG A 525 -44.83 -44.13 6.23
CA ARG A 525 -46.02 -44.26 7.09
C ARG A 525 -45.95 -43.51 8.41
N ARG A 526 -44.88 -42.79 8.76
CA ARG A 526 -44.88 -41.88 9.92
C ARG A 526 -44.00 -40.66 9.64
N PHE A 527 -44.43 -39.51 10.16
CA PHE A 527 -43.80 -38.17 10.11
C PHE A 527 -44.24 -37.23 8.98
N SER A 528 -45.55 -36.93 8.93
CA SER A 528 -46.03 -35.59 8.62
C SER A 528 -46.16 -34.81 9.93
N GLY A 529 -45.20 -33.94 10.25
CA GLY A 529 -45.29 -33.14 11.47
C GLY A 529 -44.00 -32.48 11.90
N LEU A 530 -43.44 -31.59 11.06
CA LEU A 530 -42.51 -30.57 11.55
C LEU A 530 -42.40 -29.40 10.55
N TYR A 531 -43.52 -28.74 10.28
CA TYR A 531 -43.56 -27.47 9.56
C TYR A 531 -44.13 -26.43 10.52
N ASN A 532 -43.31 -25.86 11.41
CA ASN A 532 -43.64 -24.67 12.22
C ASN A 532 -42.46 -24.13 13.09
N ILE A 533 -41.22 -24.02 12.58
CA ILE A 533 -40.10 -23.36 13.31
C ILE A 533 -39.35 -22.36 12.41
N THR A 534 -40.06 -21.55 11.61
CA THR A 534 -39.42 -20.53 10.76
C THR A 534 -39.99 -19.12 10.93
N LYS A 535 -40.92 -18.89 11.86
CA LYS A 535 -41.55 -17.56 12.03
C LYS A 535 -40.98 -16.70 13.16
N ASP A 536 -40.33 -17.27 14.18
CA ASP A 536 -39.88 -16.49 15.35
C ASP A 536 -38.44 -15.93 15.24
N PHE A 537 -37.68 -16.28 14.21
CA PHE A 537 -36.32 -15.73 14.04
C PHE A 537 -36.32 -14.31 13.43
N LYS A 538 -37.38 -13.92 12.72
CA LYS A 538 -37.41 -12.68 11.92
C LYS A 538 -37.66 -11.41 12.73
N THR A 539 -38.19 -11.49 13.95
CA THR A 539 -38.59 -10.32 14.76
C THR A 539 -37.50 -9.85 15.72
N GLY A 540 -36.53 -10.69 16.09
CA GLY A 540 -35.43 -10.31 16.98
C GLY A 540 -34.40 -9.35 16.35
N ILE A 541 -34.18 -9.46 15.04
CA ILE A 541 -33.10 -8.76 14.34
C ILE A 541 -33.40 -7.25 14.15
N ARG A 542 -34.69 -6.85 14.07
CA ARG A 542 -35.07 -5.46 13.79
C ARG A 542 -34.87 -4.47 14.94
N ARG A 543 -34.69 -4.92 16.20
CA ARG A 543 -34.56 -4.02 17.36
C ARG A 543 -33.13 -3.55 17.64
N ARG A 544 -32.09 -4.27 17.19
CA ARG A 544 -30.69 -3.89 17.45
C ARG A 544 -30.13 -2.82 16.51
N LEU A 545 -30.77 -2.57 15.36
CA LEU A 545 -30.26 -1.67 14.32
C LEU A 545 -30.47 -0.17 14.55
N LYS A 546 -31.18 0.26 15.62
CA LYS A 546 -31.54 1.68 15.82
C LYS A 546 -30.58 2.54 16.65
N PHE A 547 -29.51 1.99 17.24
CA PHE A 547 -28.74 2.71 18.27
C PHE A 547 -27.28 3.08 17.97
N LEU A 548 -26.76 2.89 16.75
CA LEU A 548 -25.35 3.19 16.48
C LEU A 548 -25.18 4.17 15.30
N ARG A 549 -25.43 5.45 15.58
CA ARG A 549 -25.21 6.58 14.68
C ARG A 549 -23.99 7.38 15.18
N ARG A 550 -22.78 6.90 14.89
CA ARG A 550 -21.54 7.68 15.04
C ARG A 550 -20.56 7.28 13.92
N SER A 551 -19.88 8.28 13.38
CA SER A 551 -18.91 8.22 12.27
C SER A 551 -17.75 7.28 12.54
N ASP A 552 -17.08 6.89 11.46
CA ASP A 552 -16.14 5.77 11.33
C ASP A 552 -14.72 6.09 11.91
N PRO A 553 -14.24 5.34 12.92
CA PRO A 553 -12.87 5.47 13.43
C PRO A 553 -11.79 5.06 12.42
N PHE A 554 -12.08 4.15 11.48
CA PHE A 554 -11.05 3.53 10.62
C PHE A 554 -10.51 4.46 9.54
N SER A 555 -11.34 5.37 9.00
CA SER A 555 -10.87 6.40 8.07
C SER A 555 -9.91 7.40 8.74
N ARG A 556 -10.19 7.79 9.98
CA ARG A 556 -9.29 8.64 10.79
C ARG A 556 -7.97 7.96 11.13
N LEU A 557 -8.02 6.64 11.38
CA LEU A 557 -6.88 5.78 11.69
C LEU A 557 -5.84 5.74 10.57
N GLU A 558 -6.23 5.82 9.30
CA GLU A 558 -5.29 5.88 8.17
C GLU A 558 -4.89 7.31 7.77
N GLU A 559 -5.75 8.31 8.00
CA GLU A 559 -5.46 9.73 7.72
C GLU A 559 -4.52 10.38 8.75
N GLY A 560 -4.29 9.74 9.91
CA GLY A 560 -3.42 10.29 10.95
C GLY A 560 -4.03 11.49 11.69
N GLU A 561 -5.36 11.65 11.64
CA GLU A 561 -6.06 12.65 12.46
C GLU A 561 -6.01 12.25 13.94
N LEU A 562 -4.93 12.67 14.61
CA LEU A 562 -4.80 12.70 16.07
C LEU A 562 -5.50 13.96 16.59
N GLY A 563 -6.83 13.93 16.68
CA GLY A 563 -7.59 15.06 17.20
C GLY A 563 -9.09 14.82 17.28
N THR A 564 -9.70 15.26 18.37
CA THR A 564 -11.16 15.31 18.51
C THR A 564 -11.73 16.51 17.76
N ASP A 565 -12.62 16.25 16.81
CA ASP A 565 -13.45 17.29 16.16
C ASP A 565 -14.24 18.09 17.20
N VAL A 566 -14.04 19.40 17.18
CA VAL A 566 -15.01 20.40 17.66
C VAL A 566 -15.76 20.90 16.44
N ASP A 567 -17.06 20.61 16.40
CA ASP A 567 -18.10 21.07 15.49
C ASP A 567 -17.70 21.92 14.25
N GLY A 568 -17.94 21.33 13.06
CA GLY A 568 -18.64 21.99 11.97
C GLY A 568 -17.84 22.87 11.01
N PHE A 569 -17.24 22.26 9.98
CA PHE A 569 -17.02 22.93 8.69
C PHE A 569 -17.35 21.98 7.52
N LYS A 570 -18.50 22.23 6.89
CA LYS A 570 -18.83 21.74 5.54
C LYS A 570 -18.17 22.69 4.55
N ASP A 571 -17.00 22.34 4.05
CA ASP A 571 -16.57 22.70 2.69
C ASP A 571 -15.56 21.65 2.23
N VAL A 572 -15.92 20.93 1.16
CA VAL A 572 -15.12 19.86 0.57
C VAL A 572 -13.88 20.50 -0.06
N TYR A 573 -12.75 20.45 0.64
CA TYR A 573 -11.46 20.84 0.08
C TYR A 573 -11.14 19.95 -1.11
N ARG A 574 -11.22 20.53 -2.31
CA ARG A 574 -10.75 19.94 -3.56
C ARG A 574 -9.22 19.87 -3.49
N MET A 575 -8.66 18.78 -2.95
CA MET A 575 -7.22 18.52 -3.03
C MET A 575 -6.86 18.26 -4.50
N LYS A 576 -6.65 19.32 -5.27
CA LYS A 576 -5.77 19.27 -6.44
C LYS A 576 -4.35 19.32 -5.89
N SER A 577 -3.51 18.34 -6.26
CA SER A 577 -2.07 18.37 -6.02
C SER A 577 -1.52 19.68 -6.58
N SER A 578 -1.31 20.65 -5.69
CA SER A 578 -0.99 22.03 -6.04
C SER A 578 0.46 22.30 -5.65
N SER A 579 1.40 21.63 -6.31
CA SER A 579 2.76 22.13 -6.40
C SER A 579 2.81 23.18 -7.53
N MET A 580 2.24 24.35 -7.27
CA MET A 580 2.29 25.49 -8.18
C MET A 580 2.62 26.74 -7.36
N PHE A 581 3.90 26.89 -7.02
CA PHE A 581 4.44 28.18 -6.60
C PHE A 581 5.71 28.47 -7.41
N ASP A 582 5.50 29.31 -8.41
CA ASP A 582 6.52 30.03 -9.15
C ASP A 582 7.17 31.04 -8.17
N LEU A 583 8.32 30.67 -7.59
CA LEU A 583 9.08 31.53 -6.67
C LEU A 583 10.26 32.18 -7.41
N GLY A 584 9.90 33.05 -8.35
CA GLY A 584 10.76 34.13 -8.78
C GLY A 584 10.85 35.22 -7.71
N LYS A 585 12.05 35.43 -7.18
CA LYS A 585 12.54 36.66 -6.50
C LYS A 585 12.00 36.97 -5.10
N SER A 586 12.78 36.60 -4.09
CA SER A 586 13.13 37.51 -2.98
C SER A 586 14.36 36.99 -2.24
N SER A 587 15.51 37.36 -2.79
CA SER A 587 16.82 37.28 -2.13
C SER A 587 16.99 38.49 -1.20
N ALA A 588 17.56 38.22 -0.02
CA ALA A 588 18.30 39.13 0.86
C ALA A 588 17.50 40.33 1.45
N THR A 589 17.44 40.56 2.75
CA THR A 589 18.56 40.65 3.70
C THR A 589 17.98 40.68 5.12
N MET A 590 18.38 39.77 6.01
CA MET A 590 18.19 39.96 7.46
C MET A 590 19.56 40.07 8.12
N GLN A 591 19.80 41.24 8.72
CA GLN A 591 20.96 41.56 9.53
C GLN A 591 20.79 41.05 10.97
N ARG A 592 21.95 40.69 11.53
CA ARG A 592 22.25 40.24 12.88
C ARG A 592 22.17 41.38 13.91
N GLU A 593 22.01 40.98 15.18
CA GLU A 593 22.87 41.30 16.36
C GLU A 593 22.03 41.23 17.66
N HIS A 594 22.26 40.24 18.53
CA HIS A 594 23.16 40.23 19.71
C HIS A 594 22.60 40.96 20.94
N GLU A 595 22.24 40.20 21.98
CA GLU A 595 22.31 40.62 23.40
C GLU A 595 22.51 39.39 24.35
N PRO A 596 23.05 39.59 25.57
CA PRO A 596 24.06 38.69 26.13
C PRO A 596 23.65 37.86 27.36
N GLN A 597 24.51 36.87 27.62
CA GLN A 597 24.57 35.99 28.80
C GLN A 597 24.97 36.72 30.09
N ARG A 598 24.36 36.31 31.22
CA ARG A 598 24.94 36.32 32.59
C ARG A 598 24.39 35.10 33.35
N THR A 599 25.22 34.08 33.61
CA THR A 599 25.89 33.74 34.91
C THR A 599 24.90 33.63 36.07
N ALA A 600 24.74 32.56 36.85
CA ALA A 600 25.57 31.45 37.34
C ALA A 600 25.26 31.33 38.85
N SER A 601 25.38 30.12 39.37
CA SER A 601 25.43 29.74 40.81
C SER A 601 24.10 29.64 41.57
N GLN A 602 23.75 28.40 41.91
CA GLN A 602 23.43 27.98 43.28
C GLN A 602 23.64 26.47 43.37
N SER A 603 24.89 26.10 43.65
CA SER A 603 25.31 24.76 44.05
C SER A 603 24.96 24.54 45.52
N ALA A 604 24.01 23.65 45.78
CA ALA A 604 23.70 23.15 47.11
C ALA A 604 24.53 21.89 47.41
N ASN A 605 25.28 21.97 48.52
CA ASN A 605 26.12 20.93 49.07
C ASN A 605 25.32 19.65 49.37
N LEU A 606 25.68 18.53 48.74
CA LEU A 606 25.32 17.19 49.19
C LEU A 606 26.56 16.54 49.81
N ALA A 607 26.49 16.29 51.12
CA ALA A 607 27.50 15.60 51.90
C ALA A 607 27.60 14.11 51.52
N PRO A 608 28.77 13.47 51.68
CA PRO A 608 29.04 12.14 51.16
C PRO A 608 28.38 11.08 52.04
N SER A 609 27.34 10.42 51.54
CA SER A 609 26.83 9.19 52.14
C SER A 609 27.50 7.99 51.46
N ASN A 610 27.96 7.06 52.29
CA ASN A 610 28.70 5.86 51.92
C ASN A 610 28.00 5.07 50.81
N LEU A 611 28.53 5.15 49.59
CA LEU A 611 28.18 4.26 48.48
C LEU A 611 28.69 2.85 48.82
N ARG A 612 27.83 2.04 49.45
CA ARG A 612 27.98 0.59 49.34
C ARG A 612 27.66 0.22 47.89
N PRO A 613 28.52 -0.53 47.18
CA PRO A 613 28.19 -1.02 45.85
C PRO A 613 27.01 -1.99 45.97
N ALA A 614 25.82 -1.54 45.57
CA ALA A 614 24.68 -2.41 45.36
C ALA A 614 24.97 -3.21 44.08
N PHE A 615 25.70 -4.31 44.23
CA PHE A 615 25.65 -5.42 43.28
C PHE A 615 24.24 -6.03 43.36
N SER A 616 23.27 -5.38 42.73
CA SER A 616 22.02 -6.03 42.37
C SER A 616 22.27 -6.78 41.06
N MET A 617 22.90 -7.94 41.14
CA MET A 617 22.65 -8.95 40.11
C MET A 617 21.20 -9.38 40.32
N ALA A 618 20.27 -8.80 39.56
CA ALA A 618 18.90 -9.25 39.54
C ALA A 618 18.92 -10.75 39.24
N ASP A 619 18.39 -11.54 40.17
CA ASP A 619 18.18 -12.96 39.95
C ASP A 619 17.09 -13.13 38.87
N PHE A 620 17.53 -13.36 37.63
CA PHE A 620 16.67 -13.63 36.49
C PHE A 620 16.17 -15.08 36.46
N SER A 621 16.48 -15.92 37.46
CA SER A 621 16.00 -17.31 37.51
C SER A 621 14.48 -17.41 37.45
N LYS A 622 13.77 -16.43 38.02
CA LYS A 622 12.29 -16.32 37.99
C LYS A 622 11.71 -15.98 36.62
N PHE A 623 12.52 -15.50 35.67
CA PHE A 623 12.12 -15.32 34.26
C PHE A 623 12.51 -16.53 33.39
N LYS A 624 13.18 -17.55 33.94
CA LYS A 624 13.29 -18.83 33.26
C LYS A 624 11.92 -19.51 33.32
N ASP A 625 11.16 -19.43 32.23
CA ASP A 625 10.05 -20.36 32.04
C ASP A 625 10.65 -21.77 31.91
N SER A 626 10.36 -22.63 32.88
CA SER A 626 10.82 -24.03 32.90
C SER A 626 10.30 -24.84 31.71
N ARG A 627 9.31 -24.34 30.96
CA ARG A 627 8.77 -24.99 29.75
C ARG A 627 9.59 -24.73 28.49
N LEU A 628 10.49 -23.74 28.51
CA LEU A 628 11.34 -23.38 27.36
C LEU A 628 12.71 -24.05 27.41
N TYR A 629 13.02 -24.76 28.50
CA TYR A 629 14.29 -25.44 28.71
C TYR A 629 14.02 -26.84 29.26
N ASP A 630 13.57 -27.73 28.38
CA ASP A 630 13.71 -29.19 28.49
C ASP A 630 14.21 -29.73 27.14
#